data_AF-A0A0A2IXV2-F1
#
_entry.id   AF-A0A0A2IXV2-F1
#
_cell.length_a   1.000
_cell.length_b   1.000
_cell.length_c   1.000
_cell.angle_alpha   90.00
_cell.angle_beta   90.00
_cell.angle_gamma   90.00
#
_symmetry.space_group_name_H-M   'P 1'
#
loop_
_entity.id
_entity.type
_entity.pdbx_description
1 polymer ?
#
loop_
_entity_poly.entity_id
_entity_poly.type
_entity_poly.pdbx_seq_one_letter_code
_entity_poly.pdbx_strand_id
1 'polypeptide(L)'
;MTEFETDDSKAPSYTSIDPVELENAEKQEQKHQVPLLDLELQKPQAKDIIRTLAAALNDIADEKKCTKCTVENISTLLTGHVRDLRAAKRSGMWSKEDKKALKTEIKGLLKPVKKDVKSLWKAN
;
A
#
# COMPACT_ATOMS: atom_id res chain seq x y z
N MET A 1 -7.40 -66.45 -18.54
CA MET A 1 -8.58 -65.83 -19.17
C MET A 1 -9.40 -65.23 -18.05
N THR A 2 -9.28 -63.90 -17.88
CA THR A 2 -10.40 -62.91 -17.91
C THR A 2 -11.12 -62.82 -16.56
N GLU A 3 -11.48 -61.70 -15.95
CA GLU A 3 -11.31 -60.24 -16.14
C GLU A 3 -11.86 -59.57 -14.84
N PHE A 4 -11.72 -58.25 -14.73
CA PHE A 4 -12.06 -57.34 -13.62
C PHE A 4 -13.56 -57.32 -13.20
N GLU A 5 -13.83 -56.94 -11.94
CA GLU A 5 -14.70 -55.79 -11.64
C GLU A 5 -14.49 -55.24 -10.20
N THR A 6 -14.35 -53.91 -10.13
CA THR A 6 -14.26 -53.05 -8.95
C THR A 6 -15.64 -52.56 -8.53
N ASP A 7 -15.92 -52.46 -7.23
CA ASP A 7 -17.02 -51.62 -6.72
C ASP A 7 -16.48 -50.63 -5.67
N ASP A 8 -16.81 -49.37 -5.92
CA ASP A 8 -16.36 -48.15 -5.28
C ASP A 8 -17.36 -47.76 -4.20
N SER A 9 -16.93 -47.66 -2.94
CA SER A 9 -17.72 -47.01 -1.90
C SER A 9 -16.84 -46.06 -1.09
N LYS A 10 -16.64 -44.90 -1.71
CA LYS A 10 -16.38 -43.57 -1.15
C LYS A 10 -16.82 -43.36 0.31
N ALA A 11 -15.87 -43.02 1.17
CA ALA A 11 -16.10 -42.17 2.33
C ALA A 11 -15.43 -40.79 2.09
N PRO A 12 -16.04 -39.66 2.48
CA PRO A 12 -15.53 -38.34 2.15
C PRO A 12 -14.21 -38.07 2.87
N SER A 13 -13.15 -37.84 2.09
CA SER A 13 -11.86 -37.43 2.62
C SER A 13 -12.01 -36.09 3.34
N TYR A 14 -11.79 -36.10 4.66
CA TYR A 14 -11.33 -34.93 5.39
C TYR A 14 -10.14 -34.35 4.63
N THR A 15 -10.31 -33.19 3.99
CA THR A 15 -9.20 -32.46 3.40
C THR A 15 -8.31 -32.01 4.54
N SER A 16 -7.29 -32.82 4.81
CA SER A 16 -6.13 -32.41 5.60
C SER A 16 -5.48 -31.27 4.83
N ILE A 17 -5.75 -30.04 5.27
CA ILE A 17 -5.08 -28.85 4.75
C ILE A 17 -3.60 -29.02 5.07
N ASP A 18 -2.77 -29.01 4.02
CA ASP A 18 -1.32 -29.06 4.16
C ASP A 18 -0.85 -27.88 5.04
N PRO A 19 0.05 -28.10 6.02
CA PRO A 19 0.61 -27.02 6.85
C PRO A 19 1.27 -25.90 6.03
N VAL A 20 1.58 -26.19 4.76
CA VAL A 20 2.21 -25.27 3.81
C VAL A 20 1.24 -24.18 3.35
N GLU A 21 -0.07 -24.43 3.27
CA GLU A 21 -1.04 -23.38 2.90
C GLU A 21 -1.34 -22.43 4.07
N LEU A 22 -1.27 -22.92 5.32
CA LEU A 22 -1.42 -22.06 6.50
C LEU A 22 -0.23 -21.10 6.67
N GLU A 23 1.00 -21.58 6.39
CA GLU A 23 2.19 -20.72 6.48
C GLU A 23 2.18 -19.59 5.43
N ASN A 24 1.58 -19.83 4.25
CA ASN A 24 1.45 -18.81 3.21
C ASN A 24 0.35 -17.79 3.51
N ALA A 25 -0.75 -18.21 4.16
CA ALA A 25 -1.78 -17.30 4.65
C ALA A 25 -1.30 -16.46 5.83
N GLU A 26 -0.56 -17.05 6.78
CA GLU A 26 0.07 -16.32 7.89
C GLU A 26 1.21 -15.38 7.43
N LYS A 27 1.85 -15.67 6.30
CA LYS A 27 2.83 -14.73 5.68
C LYS A 27 2.20 -13.54 4.97
N GLN A 28 0.95 -13.64 4.51
CA GLN A 28 0.23 -12.49 3.97
C GLN A 28 -0.22 -11.51 5.05
N GLU A 29 -0.25 -11.94 6.31
CA GLU A 29 -0.39 -11.08 7.48
C GLU A 29 0.97 -10.63 8.04
N GLN A 30 1.97 -10.47 7.17
CA GLN A 30 3.10 -9.59 7.48
C GLN A 30 2.55 -8.17 7.65
N LYS A 31 2.19 -7.85 8.90
CA LYS A 31 2.07 -6.50 9.44
C LYS A 31 2.97 -5.57 8.65
N HIS A 32 2.36 -4.57 8.02
CA HIS A 32 3.01 -3.43 7.40
C HIS A 32 4.41 -3.20 8.02
N GLN A 33 5.47 -3.47 7.26
CA GLN A 33 6.86 -3.30 7.72
C GLN A 33 7.25 -1.81 7.85
N VAL A 34 6.26 -0.96 8.15
CA VAL A 34 6.35 0.50 8.22
C VAL A 34 5.62 1.05 9.46
N PRO A 35 5.92 0.55 10.68
CA PRO A 35 5.17 0.88 11.89
C PRO A 35 5.17 2.38 12.23
N LEU A 36 6.26 3.10 11.90
CA LEU A 36 6.31 4.54 12.14
C LEU A 36 5.45 5.31 11.14
N LEU A 37 5.44 4.87 9.88
CA LEU A 37 4.57 5.45 8.87
C LEU A 37 3.10 5.20 9.20
N ASP A 38 2.74 4.00 9.64
CA ASP A 38 1.36 3.68 10.02
C ASP A 38 0.87 4.57 11.16
N LEU A 39 1.70 4.77 12.19
CA LEU A 39 1.40 5.67 13.29
C LEU A 39 1.20 7.12 12.80
N GLU A 40 2.03 7.57 11.87
CA GLU A 40 1.91 8.91 11.28
C GLU A 40 0.63 9.04 10.44
N LEU A 41 0.27 8.02 9.65
CA LEU A 41 -0.93 7.98 8.82
C LEU A 41 -2.22 7.91 9.65
N GLN A 42 -2.15 7.43 10.89
CA GLN A 42 -3.30 7.40 11.79
C GLN A 42 -3.66 8.79 12.36
N LYS A 43 -2.76 9.77 12.28
CA LYS A 43 -3.01 11.14 12.79
C LYS A 43 -4.17 11.80 12.03
N PRO A 44 -5.00 12.62 12.70
CA PRO A 44 -6.14 13.29 12.06
C PRO A 44 -5.75 14.07 10.79
N GLN A 45 -4.66 14.84 10.86
CA GLN A 45 -4.17 15.62 9.72
C GLN A 45 -3.79 14.74 8.52
N ALA A 46 -3.15 13.59 8.75
CA ALA A 46 -2.82 12.66 7.67
C ALA A 46 -4.07 12.03 7.05
N LYS A 47 -5.05 11.64 7.88
CA LYS A 47 -6.34 11.11 7.41
C LYS A 47 -7.10 12.10 6.53
N ASP A 48 -7.13 13.37 6.91
CA ASP A 48 -7.83 14.40 6.13
C ASP A 48 -7.17 14.63 4.76
N ILE A 49 -5.84 14.58 4.71
CA ILE A 49 -5.09 14.67 3.45
C ILE A 49 -5.35 13.45 2.57
N ILE A 50 -5.37 12.23 3.15
CA ILE A 50 -5.69 11.00 2.41
C ILE A 50 -7.11 11.06 1.84
N ARG A 51 -8.09 11.51 2.63
CA ARG A 51 -9.48 11.69 2.17
C ARG A 51 -9.56 12.71 1.03
N THR A 52 -8.86 13.83 1.17
CA THR A 52 -8.83 14.89 0.14
C THR A 52 -8.19 14.38 -1.16
N LEU A 53 -7.09 13.63 -1.04
CA LEU A 53 -6.44 12.98 -2.19
C LEU A 53 -7.37 11.97 -2.86
N ALA A 54 -8.06 11.13 -2.09
CA ALA A 54 -9.00 10.16 -2.63
C ALA A 54 -10.15 10.85 -3.39
N ALA A 55 -10.72 11.92 -2.83
CA ALA A 55 -11.73 12.73 -3.51
C ALA A 55 -11.20 13.36 -4.80
N ALA A 56 -10.00 13.94 -4.76
CA ALA A 56 -9.39 14.55 -5.94
C ALA A 56 -9.03 13.51 -7.02
N LEU A 57 -8.65 12.29 -6.64
CA LEU A 57 -8.41 11.21 -7.61
C LEU A 57 -9.72 10.75 -8.28
N ASN A 58 -10.82 10.68 -7.54
CA ASN A 58 -12.15 10.42 -8.13
C ASN A 58 -12.55 11.54 -9.10
N ASP A 59 -12.20 12.79 -8.78
CA ASP A 59 -12.47 13.94 -9.64
C ASP A 59 -11.66 13.93 -10.95
N ILE A 60 -10.57 13.15 -11.04
CA ILE A 60 -9.85 12.94 -12.32
C ILE A 60 -10.60 11.98 -13.23
N ALA A 61 -11.33 11.02 -12.67
CA ALA A 61 -12.14 10.07 -13.42
C ALA A 61 -13.49 10.66 -13.88
N ASP A 62 -13.90 11.80 -13.32
CA ASP A 62 -15.10 12.53 -13.73
C ASP A 62 -14.80 13.44 -14.93
N GLU A 63 -15.30 13.06 -16.11
CA GLU A 63 -15.16 13.82 -17.36
C GLU A 63 -15.75 15.24 -17.29
N LYS A 64 -16.62 15.54 -16.32
CA LYS A 64 -17.21 16.86 -16.13
C LYS A 64 -16.32 17.79 -15.32
N LYS A 65 -15.29 17.28 -14.66
CA LYS A 65 -14.38 18.06 -13.81
C LYS A 65 -13.10 18.41 -14.55
N CYS A 66 -12.55 19.58 -14.22
CA CYS A 66 -11.32 20.06 -14.82
C CYS A 66 -10.12 19.21 -14.34
N THR A 67 -9.69 18.23 -15.15
CA THR A 67 -8.55 17.36 -14.83
C THR A 67 -7.28 18.15 -14.50
N LYS A 68 -7.00 19.22 -15.27
CA LYS A 68 -5.85 20.11 -15.03
C LYS A 68 -5.90 20.74 -13.64
N CYS A 69 -7.05 21.30 -13.29
CA CYS A 69 -7.28 21.95 -12.00
C CYS A 69 -7.13 20.94 -10.85
N THR A 70 -7.64 19.73 -11.04
CA THR A 70 -7.54 18.64 -10.06
C THR A 70 -6.09 18.20 -9.85
N VAL A 71 -5.31 18.03 -10.93
CA VAL A 71 -3.89 17.70 -10.86
C VAL A 71 -3.08 18.81 -10.17
N GLU A 72 -3.35 20.08 -10.49
CA GLU A 72 -2.72 21.23 -9.84
C GLU A 72 -3.03 21.29 -8.33
N ASN A 73 -4.28 21.01 -7.95
CA ASN A 73 -4.70 20.96 -6.55
C ASN A 73 -4.01 19.81 -5.80
N ILE A 74 -3.99 18.60 -6.38
CA ILE A 74 -3.28 17.44 -5.81
C ILE A 74 -1.79 17.76 -5.62
N SER A 75 -1.15 18.36 -6.63
CA SER A 75 0.26 18.74 -6.56
C SER A 75 0.54 19.74 -5.43
N THR A 76 -0.32 20.73 -5.29
CA THR A 76 -0.22 21.75 -4.23
C THR A 76 -0.40 21.13 -2.85
N LEU A 77 -1.41 20.29 -2.68
CA LEU A 77 -1.71 19.58 -1.43
C LEU A 77 -0.54 18.67 -1.00
N LEU A 78 -0.02 17.84 -1.92
CA LEU A 78 1.12 16.97 -1.65
C LEU A 78 2.38 17.77 -1.29
N THR A 79 2.63 18.87 -2.02
CA THR A 79 3.79 19.73 -1.76
C THR A 79 3.71 20.40 -0.39
N GLY A 80 2.51 20.85 0.00
CA GLY A 80 2.24 21.38 1.33
C GLY A 80 2.54 20.34 2.41
N HIS A 81 2.00 19.13 2.26
CA HIS A 81 2.20 18.07 3.27
C HIS A 81 3.66 17.65 3.41
N VAL A 82 4.40 17.54 2.31
CA VAL A 82 5.84 17.24 2.34
C VAL A 82 6.62 18.35 3.07
N ARG A 83 6.20 19.61 2.93
CA ARG A 83 6.80 20.75 3.63
C ARG A 83 6.55 20.65 5.13
N ASP A 84 5.33 20.32 5.54
CA ASP A 84 4.95 20.15 6.95
C ASP A 84 5.70 18.99 7.61
N LEU A 85 5.78 17.83 6.93
CA LEU A 85 6.59 16.69 7.36
C LEU A 85 8.06 17.07 7.51
N ARG A 86 8.61 17.87 6.59
CA ARG A 86 9.99 18.35 6.68
C ARG A 86 10.18 19.31 7.85
N ALA A 87 9.20 20.17 8.14
CA ALA A 87 9.23 21.09 9.28
C ALA A 87 9.15 20.34 10.61
N ALA A 88 8.22 19.40 10.75
CA ALA A 88 8.10 18.52 11.93
C ALA A 88 9.36 17.67 12.15
N LYS A 89 10.00 17.21 11.07
CA LYS A 89 11.29 16.53 11.16
C LYS A 89 12.41 17.43 11.70
N ARG A 90 12.36 18.74 11.40
CA ARG A 90 13.35 19.73 11.84
C ARG A 90 13.10 20.24 13.26
N SER A 91 11.85 20.30 13.71
CA SER A 91 11.46 20.82 15.04
C SER A 91 11.93 19.96 16.23
N GLY A 92 12.59 18.83 15.98
CA GLY A 92 13.12 17.96 17.03
C GLY A 92 12.11 16.96 17.58
N MET A 93 10.88 16.93 17.05
CA MET A 93 9.82 16.01 17.47
C MET A 93 10.16 14.51 17.33
N TRP A 94 11.17 14.16 16.53
CA TRP A 94 11.61 12.78 16.33
C TRP A 94 13.04 12.57 16.80
N SER A 95 13.32 11.39 17.37
CA SER A 95 14.68 10.95 17.66
C SER A 95 15.49 10.74 16.38
N LYS A 96 16.82 10.60 16.48
CA LYS A 96 17.66 10.35 15.31
C LYS A 96 17.36 8.99 14.70
N GLU A 97 16.99 8.04 15.54
CA GLU A 97 16.64 6.66 15.23
C GLU A 97 15.32 6.62 14.46
N ASP A 98 14.28 7.29 14.97
CA ASP A 98 12.97 7.37 14.30
C ASP A 98 13.08 8.07 12.94
N LYS A 99 13.88 9.13 12.85
CA LYS A 99 14.15 9.84 11.58
C LYS A 99 14.81 8.94 10.53
N LYS A 100 15.65 7.99 10.95
CA LYS A 100 16.31 7.04 10.07
C LYS A 100 15.34 5.93 9.67
N ALA A 101 14.63 5.35 10.63
CA ALA A 101 13.65 4.30 10.40
C ALA A 101 12.55 4.76 9.44
N LEU A 102 11.88 5.88 9.72
CA LEU A 102 10.83 6.40 8.84
C LEU A 102 11.36 6.76 7.44
N LYS A 103 12.59 7.27 7.34
CA LYS A 103 13.21 7.54 6.04
C LYS A 103 13.40 6.25 5.24
N THR A 104 13.75 5.14 5.90
CA THR A 104 13.90 3.83 5.26
C THR A 104 12.55 3.29 4.83
N GLU A 105 11.55 3.35 5.69
CA GLU A 105 10.16 2.95 5.41
C GLU A 105 9.60 3.68 4.18
N ILE A 106 9.64 5.03 4.20
CA ILE A 106 9.18 5.86 3.08
C ILE A 106 9.96 5.54 1.80
N LYS A 107 11.28 5.36 1.88
CA LYS A 107 12.08 4.99 0.71
C LYS A 107 11.73 3.61 0.18
N GLY A 108 11.38 2.67 1.04
CA GLY A 108 10.94 1.33 0.68
C GLY A 108 9.68 1.39 -0.19
N LEU A 109 8.71 2.20 0.21
CA LEU A 109 7.44 2.37 -0.51
C LEU A 109 7.56 3.22 -1.77
N LEU A 110 8.36 4.29 -1.75
CA LEU A 110 8.44 5.21 -2.89
C LEU A 110 9.31 4.69 -4.04
N LYS A 111 10.26 3.78 -3.77
CA LYS A 111 11.16 3.23 -4.79
C LYS A 111 10.41 2.44 -5.88
N PRO A 112 9.50 1.49 -5.56
CA PRO A 112 8.65 0.82 -6.54
C PRO A 112 7.83 1.82 -7.35
N VAL A 113 7.09 2.71 -6.68
CA VAL A 113 6.23 3.71 -7.34
C VAL A 113 7.03 4.58 -8.33
N LYS A 114 8.24 5.01 -7.95
CA LYS A 114 9.11 5.78 -8.85
C LYS A 114 9.54 4.96 -10.07
N LYS A 115 9.82 3.65 -9.91
CA LYS A 115 10.15 2.77 -11.03
C LYS A 115 8.97 2.66 -11.98
N ASP A 116 7.75 2.50 -11.45
CA ASP A 116 6.52 2.34 -12.22
C ASP A 116 6.17 3.63 -12.99
N VAL A 117 6.26 4.80 -12.35
CA VAL A 117 6.05 6.08 -13.05
C VAL A 117 7.10 6.27 -14.16
N LYS A 118 8.35 5.90 -13.91
CA LYS A 118 9.42 6.03 -14.91
C LYS A 118 9.26 5.06 -16.07
N SER A 119 8.74 3.85 -15.83
CA SER A 119 8.45 2.91 -16.92
C SER A 119 7.29 3.40 -17.78
N LEU A 120 6.21 3.90 -17.16
CA LEU A 120 5.07 4.50 -17.87
C LEU A 120 5.48 5.67 -18.77
N TRP A 121 6.33 6.58 -18.26
CA TRP A 121 6.83 7.71 -19.06
C TRP A 121 7.84 7.34 -20.15
N LYS A 122 8.46 6.17 -20.09
CA LYS A 122 9.33 5.68 -21.17
C LYS A 122 8.57 4.92 -22.24
N ALA A 123 7.38 4.42 -21.92
CA ALA A 123 6.51 3.68 -22.82
C ALA A 123 5.59 4.59 -23.67
N ASN A 124 5.60 5.90 -23.40
CA ASN A 124 4.81 6.94 -24.06
C ASN A 124 5.74 7.96 -24.73
#